data_AF-A0A100HJF7-F1
#
_entry.id   AF-A0A100HJF7-F1
#
_cell.length_a   1.000
_cell.length_b   1.000
_cell.length_c   1.000
_cell.angle_alpha   90.00
_cell.angle_beta   90.00
_cell.angle_gamma   90.00
#
_symmetry.space_group_name_H-M   'P 1'
#
loop_
_entity.id
_entity.type
_entity.pdbx_description
1 polymer ?
#
loop_
_entity_poly.entity_id
_entity_poly.type
_entity_poly.pdbx_seq_one_letter_code
_entity_poly.pdbx_strand_id
1 'polypeptide(L)'
;MDTQGLLLGVTVTAANISDREGGKVLLRQVHLSQPQWSLHLFVDGGYAGPWEAWVKTTLGFSVEVVRRADANTRRYWLPVGQELTEEQIKTFRGYRTFKVLRKRWVVERSFAWLSFDRRLNREYDLLPSTTAAFIGVSFVRLMIRRLAAFAGEQPSPARK
;
A
#
# COMPACT_ATOMS: atom_id res chain seq x y z
N MET A 1 4.28 -4.17 -1.43
CA MET A 1 4.10 -5.23 -0.42
C MET A 1 3.55 -6.47 -1.11
N ASP A 2 3.80 -7.66 -0.58
CA ASP A 2 3.14 -8.89 -1.02
C ASP A 2 1.73 -9.03 -0.40
N THR A 3 1.06 -10.15 -0.64
CA THR A 3 -0.29 -10.40 -0.10
C THR A 3 -0.33 -10.67 1.41
N GLN A 4 0.81 -10.95 2.04
CA GLN A 4 1.01 -11.13 3.48
C GLN A 4 1.47 -9.84 4.18
N GLY A 5 1.57 -8.75 3.43
CA GLY A 5 2.00 -7.43 3.89
C GLY A 5 3.51 -7.25 3.99
N LEU A 6 4.31 -8.16 3.45
CA LEU A 6 5.78 -8.10 3.48
C LEU A 6 6.34 -7.20 2.39
N LEU A 7 7.48 -6.58 2.67
CA LEU A 7 8.12 -5.64 1.77
C LEU A 7 8.79 -6.35 0.59
N LEU A 8 8.41 -5.97 -0.63
CA LEU A 8 9.07 -6.40 -1.88
C LEU A 8 10.06 -5.35 -2.39
N GLY A 9 9.85 -4.09 -2.02
CA GLY A 9 10.69 -2.95 -2.39
C GLY A 9 10.13 -1.68 -1.76
N VAL A 10 10.99 -0.69 -1.56
CA VAL A 10 10.65 0.63 -1.01
C VAL A 10 11.42 1.72 -1.74
N THR A 11 10.75 2.83 -2.00
CA THR A 11 11.36 4.07 -2.46
C THR A 11 10.77 5.20 -1.62
N VAL A 12 11.62 6.09 -1.12
CA VAL A 12 11.21 7.30 -0.40
C VAL A 12 11.57 8.49 -1.27
N THR A 13 10.59 9.36 -1.51
CA THR A 13 10.72 10.54 -2.38
C THR A 13 10.39 11.81 -1.62
N ALA A 14 10.82 12.95 -2.15
CA ALA A 14 10.38 14.24 -1.64
C ALA A 14 8.85 14.40 -1.79
N ALA A 15 8.23 15.15 -0.88
CA ALA A 15 6.78 15.29 -0.80
C ALA A 15 6.12 15.97 -2.02
N ASN A 16 6.91 16.68 -2.84
CA ASN A 16 6.43 17.28 -4.08
C ASN A 16 6.41 16.30 -5.27
N ILE A 17 6.95 15.09 -5.10
CA ILE A 17 6.92 14.04 -6.11
C ILE A 17 5.64 13.24 -5.92
N SER A 18 4.82 13.15 -6.96
CA SER A 18 3.60 12.35 -6.91
C SER A 18 3.91 10.86 -6.72
N ASP A 19 3.04 10.15 -6.02
CA ASP A 19 3.19 8.71 -5.78
C ASP A 19 3.23 7.88 -7.06
N ARG A 20 2.68 8.40 -8.17
CA ARG A 20 2.77 7.79 -9.50
C ARG A 20 4.21 7.76 -10.01
N GLU A 21 4.91 8.89 -9.91
CA GLU A 21 6.30 8.98 -10.34
C GLU A 21 7.22 8.20 -9.40
N GLY A 22 7.00 8.28 -8.08
CA GLY A 22 7.69 7.43 -7.10
C GLY A 22 7.48 5.94 -7.38
N GLY A 23 6.25 5.53 -7.72
CA GLY A 23 5.91 4.17 -8.09
C GLY A 23 6.63 3.67 -9.35
N LYS A 24 6.84 4.53 -10.36
CA LYS A 24 7.63 4.16 -11.55
C LYS A 24 9.09 3.88 -11.20
N VAL A 25 9.68 4.72 -10.35
CA VAL A 25 11.07 4.53 -9.88
C VAL A 25 11.20 3.20 -9.13
N LEU A 26 10.29 2.95 -8.18
CA LEU A 26 10.25 1.70 -7.41
C LEU A 26 10.12 0.48 -8.33
N LEU A 27 9.15 0.46 -9.23
CA LEU A 27 8.90 -0.70 -10.08
C LEU A 27 10.03 -0.96 -11.08
N ARG A 28 10.70 0.10 -11.58
CA ARG A 28 11.93 -0.06 -12.38
C ARG A 28 13.04 -0.71 -11.56
N GLN A 29 13.29 -0.24 -10.34
CA GLN A 29 14.31 -0.82 -9.46
C GLN A 29 14.01 -2.30 -9.17
N VAL A 30 12.75 -2.63 -8.86
CA VAL A 30 12.33 -4.02 -8.64
C VAL A 30 12.56 -4.86 -9.90
N HIS A 31 12.12 -4.39 -11.07
CA HIS A 31 12.30 -5.11 -12.33
C HIS A 31 13.77 -5.34 -12.69
N LEU A 32 14.64 -4.35 -12.46
CA LEU A 32 16.09 -4.49 -12.68
C LEU A 32 16.74 -5.46 -11.68
N SER A 33 16.32 -5.41 -10.41
CA SER A 33 16.87 -6.27 -9.36
C SER A 33 16.37 -7.72 -9.44
N GLN A 34 15.18 -7.93 -10.01
CA GLN A 34 14.51 -9.23 -10.12
C GLN A 34 13.88 -9.39 -11.52
N PRO A 35 14.70 -9.51 -12.59
CA PRO A 35 14.21 -9.52 -13.98
C PRO A 35 13.24 -10.67 -14.30
N GLN A 36 13.33 -11.76 -13.53
CA GLN A 36 12.51 -12.96 -13.70
C GLN A 36 11.11 -12.84 -13.08
N TRP A 37 10.82 -11.78 -12.32
CA TRP A 37 9.52 -11.62 -11.68
C TRP A 37 8.47 -11.13 -12.68
N SER A 38 7.26 -11.69 -12.61
CA SER A 38 6.06 -11.16 -13.26
C SER A 38 5.02 -10.89 -12.18
N LEU A 39 4.84 -9.61 -11.85
CA LEU A 39 4.00 -9.20 -10.71
C LEU A 39 2.56 -8.90 -11.16
N HIS A 40 1.62 -9.19 -10.25
CA HIS A 40 0.25 -8.71 -10.32
C HIS A 40 0.04 -7.64 -9.24
N LEU A 41 -0.11 -6.39 -9.67
CA LEU A 41 -0.19 -5.23 -8.78
C LEU A 41 -1.64 -4.87 -8.47
N PHE A 42 -1.96 -4.77 -7.19
CA PHE A 42 -3.20 -4.13 -6.73
C PHE A 42 -2.89 -2.67 -6.41
N VAL A 43 -3.60 -1.73 -7.05
CA VAL A 43 -3.43 -0.28 -6.86
C VAL A 43 -4.76 0.42 -6.64
N ASP A 44 -4.76 1.60 -6.03
CA ASP A 44 -5.98 2.39 -5.90
C ASP A 44 -6.37 3.10 -7.20
N GLY A 45 -7.55 3.73 -7.21
CA GLY A 45 -8.07 4.48 -8.35
C GLY A 45 -7.17 5.64 -8.82
N GLY A 46 -6.28 6.14 -7.95
CA GLY A 46 -5.30 7.16 -8.25
C GLY A 46 -4.21 6.69 -9.20
N TYR A 47 -4.02 5.39 -9.44
CA TYR A 47 -3.02 4.87 -10.38
C TYR A 47 -3.58 4.47 -11.76
N ALA A 48 -4.88 4.66 -11.99
CA ALA A 48 -5.52 4.34 -13.25
C ALA A 48 -4.98 5.17 -14.43
N GLY A 49 -5.15 4.65 -15.65
CA GLY A 49 -4.88 5.40 -16.89
C GLY A 49 -3.43 5.33 -17.34
N PRO A 50 -2.73 6.46 -17.61
CA PRO A 50 -1.39 6.43 -18.20
C PRO A 50 -0.35 5.65 -17.40
N TRP A 51 -0.45 5.67 -16.06
CA TRP A 51 0.46 4.92 -15.20
C TRP A 51 0.25 3.41 -15.33
N GLU A 52 -1.01 2.97 -15.27
CA GLU A 52 -1.39 1.56 -15.49
C GLU A 52 -0.91 1.05 -16.85
N ALA A 53 -1.14 1.84 -17.91
CA ALA A 53 -0.68 1.52 -19.26
C ALA A 53 0.84 1.37 -19.29
N TRP A 54 1.57 2.31 -18.68
CA TRP A 54 3.03 2.27 -18.61
C TRP A 54 3.57 1.00 -17.93
N VAL A 55 2.95 0.56 -16.83
CA VAL A 55 3.36 -0.68 -16.14
C VAL A 55 3.19 -1.90 -17.05
N LYS A 56 2.03 -2.01 -17.70
CA LYS A 56 1.71 -3.14 -18.59
C LYS A 56 2.64 -3.19 -19.80
N THR A 57 2.91 -2.04 -20.42
CA THR A 57 3.73 -2.00 -21.65
C THR A 57 5.23 -2.05 -21.37
N THR A 58 5.70 -1.39 -20.31
CA THR A 58 7.15 -1.25 -20.06
C THR A 58 7.70 -2.41 -19.24
N LEU A 59 6.93 -2.92 -18.28
CA LEU A 59 7.40 -3.94 -17.33
C LEU A 59 6.76 -5.32 -17.57
N GLY A 60 5.71 -5.39 -18.39
CA GLY A 60 4.95 -6.63 -18.61
C GLY A 60 4.18 -7.11 -17.37
N PHE A 61 4.06 -6.28 -16.33
CA PHE A 61 3.32 -6.62 -15.12
C PHE A 61 1.82 -6.40 -15.31
N SER A 62 1.02 -7.20 -14.62
CA SER A 62 -0.44 -7.02 -14.62
C SER A 62 -0.86 -6.08 -13.49
N VAL A 63 -1.92 -5.32 -13.72
CA VAL A 63 -2.42 -4.31 -12.77
C VAL A 63 -3.92 -4.45 -12.62
N GLU A 64 -4.37 -4.53 -11.37
CA GLU A 64 -5.78 -4.43 -10.97
C GLU A 64 -5.98 -3.11 -10.20
N VAL A 65 -6.76 -2.22 -10.78
CA VAL A 65 -7.15 -0.95 -10.15
C VAL A 65 -8.36 -1.19 -9.24
N VAL A 66 -8.13 -1.24 -7.94
CA VAL A 66 -9.16 -1.41 -6.90
C VAL A 66 -9.87 -0.07 -6.68
N ARG A 67 -10.97 0.12 -7.40
CA ARG A 67 -11.81 1.31 -7.24
C ARG A 67 -12.67 1.20 -5.99
N ARG A 68 -12.73 2.29 -5.22
CA ARG A 68 -13.71 2.38 -4.13
C ARG A 68 -15.06 2.75 -4.70
N ALA A 69 -16.09 2.12 -4.18
CA ALA A 69 -17.45 2.47 -4.56
C ALA A 69 -17.88 3.85 -4.02
N ASP A 70 -17.24 4.32 -2.95
CA ASP A 70 -17.50 5.61 -2.30
C ASP A 70 -16.53 6.73 -2.73
N ALA A 71 -15.63 6.48 -3.68
CA ALA A 71 -14.55 7.42 -4.07
C ALA A 71 -15.07 8.76 -4.61
N ASN A 72 -16.33 8.83 -5.05
CA ASN A 72 -16.97 10.04 -5.57
C ASN A 72 -18.02 10.62 -4.61
N THR A 73 -18.00 10.24 -3.33
CA THR A 73 -18.85 10.83 -2.30
C THR A 73 -18.37 12.26 -2.03
N ARG A 74 -19.01 13.26 -2.63
CA ARG A 74 -18.75 14.67 -2.31
C ARG A 74 -19.27 14.97 -0.92
N ARG A 75 -18.44 15.56 -0.06
CA ARG A 75 -18.90 16.09 1.23
C ARG A 75 -19.36 17.53 1.04
N TYR A 76 -20.52 17.85 1.58
CA TYR A 76 -21.07 19.21 1.60
C TYR A 76 -20.98 19.74 3.03
N TRP A 77 -20.45 20.95 3.18
CA TRP A 77 -20.56 21.70 4.43
C TRP A 77 -21.85 22.52 4.37
N LEU A 78 -22.76 22.25 5.30
CA LEU A 78 -24.03 22.95 5.43
C LEU A 78 -24.09 23.62 6.81
N PRO A 79 -24.60 24.85 6.90
CA PRO A 79 -24.99 25.46 8.16
C PRO A 79 -25.95 24.55 8.94
N VAL A 80 -25.89 24.65 10.27
CA VAL A 80 -26.78 23.88 11.16
C VAL A 80 -28.24 24.23 10.85
N GLY A 81 -29.06 23.22 10.62
CA GLY A 81 -30.49 23.36 10.31
C GLY A 81 -30.82 23.38 8.82
N GLN A 82 -29.84 23.33 7.92
CA GLN A 82 -30.07 23.24 6.48
C GLN A 82 -29.99 21.79 5.98
N GLU A 83 -31.00 21.35 5.24
CA GLU A 83 -31.02 20.02 4.62
C GLU A 83 -30.33 20.02 3.24
N LEU A 84 -29.84 18.84 2.84
CA LEU A 84 -29.25 18.63 1.52
C LEU A 84 -30.32 18.71 0.43
N THR A 85 -30.02 19.39 -0.68
CA THR A 85 -30.91 19.38 -1.84
C THR A 85 -30.91 18.01 -2.53
N GLU A 86 -31.97 17.66 -3.26
CA GLU A 86 -32.03 16.40 -3.99
C GLU A 86 -30.89 16.23 -5.01
N GLU A 87 -30.44 17.32 -5.62
CA GLU A 87 -29.30 17.33 -6.54
C GLU A 87 -28.00 17.01 -5.81
N GLN A 88 -27.78 17.61 -4.63
CA GLN A 88 -26.64 17.28 -3.77
C GLN A 88 -26.71 15.83 -3.31
N ILE A 89 -27.90 15.33 -2.97
CA ILE A 89 -28.11 13.92 -2.59
C ILE A 89 -27.72 12.98 -3.75
N LYS A 90 -28.11 13.32 -4.98
CA LYS A 90 -27.77 12.54 -6.19
C LYS A 90 -26.27 12.55 -6.52
N THR A 91 -25.50 13.53 -6.04
CA THR A 91 -24.04 13.52 -6.21
C THR A 91 -23.32 12.55 -5.27
N PHE A 92 -23.96 12.05 -4.21
CA PHE A 92 -23.40 10.97 -3.42
C PHE A 92 -23.36 9.67 -4.25
N ARG A 93 -22.30 9.50 -5.02
CA ARG A 93 -22.02 8.24 -5.72
C ARG A 93 -21.32 7.29 -4.75
N GLY A 94 -22.08 6.36 -4.18
CA GLY A 94 -21.56 5.30 -3.31
C GLY A 94 -22.64 4.49 -2.62
N TYR A 95 -22.25 3.34 -2.07
CA TYR A 95 -23.14 2.56 -1.21
C TYR A 95 -23.34 3.29 0.11
N ARG A 96 -24.57 3.32 0.62
CA ARG A 96 -24.92 3.89 1.94
C ARG A 96 -24.33 3.09 3.12
N THR A 97 -23.74 1.93 2.85
CA THR A 97 -23.21 1.01 3.85
C THR A 97 -21.75 0.67 3.56
N PHE A 98 -21.04 0.21 4.59
CA PHE A 98 -19.67 -0.27 4.45
C PHE A 98 -19.63 -1.48 3.51
N LYS A 99 -18.85 -1.37 2.43
CA LYS A 99 -18.58 -2.47 1.50
C LYS A 99 -17.15 -2.94 1.68
N VAL A 100 -16.97 -4.22 2.01
CA VAL A 100 -15.65 -4.83 2.12
C VAL A 100 -14.98 -4.81 0.75
N LEU A 101 -13.80 -4.19 0.68
CA LEU A 101 -12.94 -4.23 -0.50
C LEU A 101 -11.83 -5.27 -0.28
N ARG A 102 -11.71 -6.18 -1.24
CA ARG A 102 -10.73 -7.27 -1.21
C ARG A 102 -9.30 -6.67 -1.15
N LYS A 103 -8.47 -7.21 -0.24
CA LYS A 103 -7.04 -6.88 -0.04
C LYS A 103 -6.69 -5.43 0.39
N ARG A 104 -7.68 -4.56 0.64
CA ARG A 104 -7.45 -3.18 1.11
C ARG A 104 -6.65 -3.09 2.43
N TRP A 105 -7.00 -3.93 3.39
CA TRP A 105 -6.38 -3.95 4.72
C TRP A 105 -4.91 -4.37 4.74
N VAL A 106 -4.37 -4.93 3.64
CA VAL A 106 -2.97 -5.39 3.60
C VAL A 106 -2.02 -4.20 3.73
N VAL A 107 -2.25 -3.14 2.95
CA VAL A 107 -1.42 -1.93 2.98
C VAL A 107 -1.55 -1.21 4.32
N GLU A 108 -2.78 -1.02 4.81
CA GLU A 108 -3.05 -0.38 6.10
C GLU A 108 -2.37 -1.11 7.26
N ARG A 109 -2.38 -2.46 7.24
CA ARG A 109 -1.69 -3.28 8.24
C ARG A 109 -0.17 -3.13 8.18
N SER A 110 0.40 -3.12 6.99
CA SER A 110 1.83 -2.89 6.80
C SER A 110 2.25 -1.52 7.35
N PHE A 111 1.46 -0.48 7.09
CA PHE A 111 1.69 0.84 7.68
C PHE A 111 1.53 0.83 9.20
N ALA A 112 0.54 0.12 9.74
CA ALA A 112 0.38 -0.01 11.18
C ALA A 112 1.64 -0.61 11.84
N TRP A 113 2.25 -1.66 11.26
CA TRP A 113 3.52 -2.20 11.76
C TRP A 113 4.66 -1.19 11.76
N LEU A 114 4.74 -0.35 10.72
CA LEU A 114 5.73 0.73 10.67
C LEU A 114 5.46 1.80 11.73
N SER A 115 4.19 2.15 11.98
CA SER A 115 3.81 3.10 13.03
C SER A 115 4.15 2.60 14.44
N PHE A 116 4.18 1.29 14.66
CA PHE A 116 4.62 0.67 15.92
C PHE A 116 6.14 0.54 16.05
N ASP A 117 6.90 0.74 14.96
CA ASP A 117 8.34 0.86 15.07
C ASP A 117 8.68 2.27 15.59
N ARG A 118 9.17 2.33 16.83
CA ARG A 118 9.50 3.59 17.51
C ARG A 118 10.40 4.50 16.67
N ARG A 119 11.28 3.93 15.84
CA ARG A 119 12.18 4.70 14.98
C ARG A 119 11.45 5.41 13.83
N LEU A 120 10.37 4.83 13.31
CA LEU A 120 9.60 5.33 12.17
C LEU A 120 8.32 6.07 12.58
N ASN A 121 7.97 6.07 13.87
CA ASN A 121 6.76 6.72 14.38
C ASN A 121 6.72 8.24 14.11
N ARG A 122 7.89 8.88 13.99
CA ARG A 122 8.04 10.27 13.53
C ARG A 122 9.18 10.34 12.52
N GLU A 123 9.01 11.20 11.52
CA GLU A 123 10.05 11.45 10.53
C GLU A 123 11.14 12.34 11.15
N TYR A 124 12.22 11.69 11.57
CA TYR A 124 13.42 12.35 12.11
C TYR A 124 14.56 12.40 11.10
N ASP A 125 14.43 11.69 9.99
CA ASP A 125 15.50 11.48 9.02
C ASP A 125 15.53 12.62 8.00
N LEU A 126 16.70 13.19 7.75
CA LEU A 126 16.90 14.25 6.76
C LEU A 126 17.11 13.71 5.34
N LEU A 127 17.47 12.42 5.23
CA LEU A 127 17.81 11.77 3.97
C LEU A 127 16.80 10.65 3.66
N PRO A 128 16.18 10.63 2.46
CA PRO A 128 15.26 9.58 2.04
C PRO A 128 15.86 8.17 2.10
N SER A 129 17.16 8.05 1.87
CA SER A 129 17.91 6.78 1.96
C SER A 129 17.90 6.21 3.37
N THR A 130 18.01 7.04 4.40
CA THR A 130 17.97 6.62 5.80
C THR A 130 16.58 6.10 6.17
N THR A 131 15.52 6.83 5.79
CA THR A 131 14.13 6.38 6.00
C THR A 131 13.87 5.04 5.30
N ALA A 132 14.30 4.90 4.05
CA ALA A 132 14.16 3.66 3.29
C ALA A 132 14.89 2.49 3.97
N ALA A 133 16.10 2.71 4.49
CA ALA A 133 16.87 1.71 5.22
C ALA A 133 16.15 1.26 6.50
N PHE A 134 15.62 2.20 7.29
CA PHE A 134 14.88 1.85 8.51
C PHE A 134 13.58 1.08 8.21
N ILE A 135 12.85 1.45 7.15
CA ILE A 135 11.70 0.65 6.68
C ILE A 135 12.14 -0.79 6.38
N GLY A 136 13.26 -0.97 5.69
CA GLY A 136 13.85 -2.29 5.43
C GLY A 136 14.14 -3.06 6.72
N VAL A 137 14.79 -2.42 7.69
CA VAL A 137 15.12 -3.02 9.00
C VAL A 137 13.85 -3.45 9.76
N SER A 138 12.80 -2.62 9.76
CA SER A 138 11.53 -2.94 10.40
C SER A 138 10.90 -4.22 9.82
N PHE A 139 10.94 -4.36 8.49
CA PHE A 139 10.42 -5.57 7.82
C PHE A 139 11.31 -6.80 8.00
N VAL A 140 12.63 -6.65 8.07
CA VAL A 140 13.55 -7.74 8.43
C VAL A 140 13.24 -8.23 9.84
N ARG A 141 13.07 -7.32 10.81
CA ARG A 141 12.69 -7.66 12.18
C ARG A 141 11.35 -8.40 12.25
N LEU A 142 10.36 -7.96 11.47
CA LEU A 142 9.07 -8.63 11.35
C LEU A 142 9.22 -10.06 10.81
N MET A 143 10.04 -10.25 9.77
CA MET A 143 10.31 -11.56 9.17
C MET A 143 10.98 -12.51 10.13
N ILE A 144 12.01 -12.05 10.86
CA ILE A 144 12.71 -12.85 11.87
C ILE A 144 11.72 -13.34 12.94
N ARG A 145 10.84 -12.46 13.43
CA ARG A 145 9.82 -12.85 14.43
C ARG A 145 8.86 -13.91 13.90
N ARG A 146 8.42 -13.80 12.65
CA ARG A 146 7.53 -14.78 12.02
C ARG A 146 8.22 -16.13 11.84
N LEU A 147 9.47 -16.14 11.38
CA LEU A 147 10.26 -17.36 11.23
C LEU A 147 10.52 -18.04 12.57
N ALA A 148 10.83 -17.27 13.63
CA ALA A 148 11.02 -17.81 14.97
C ALA A 148 9.73 -18.41 15.53
N ALA A 149 8.58 -17.74 15.34
CA ALA A 149 7.28 -18.30 15.74
C ALA A 149 6.96 -19.59 14.99
N PHE A 150 7.15 -19.60 13.66
CA PHE A 150 6.97 -20.79 12.84
C PHE A 150 7.86 -21.95 13.28
N ALA A 151 9.13 -21.68 13.63
CA ALA A 151 10.06 -22.71 14.12
C ALA A 151 9.64 -23.24 15.51
N GLY A 152 9.07 -22.41 16.38
CA GLY A 152 8.58 -22.81 17.70
C GLY A 152 7.28 -23.61 17.69
N GLU A 153 6.50 -23.50 16.61
CA GLU A 153 5.26 -24.28 16.39
C GLU A 153 5.54 -25.68 15.82
N GLN A 154 6.74 -25.94 15.29
CA GLN A 154 7.10 -27.27 14.80
C GLN A 154 7.27 -28.23 15.99
N PRO A 155 6.58 -29.39 16.02
CA PRO A 155 6.79 -30.37 17.08
C PRO A 155 8.25 -30.81 17.06
N SER A 156 8.89 -30.80 18.23
CA SER A 156 10.26 -31.31 18.38
C SER A 156 10.34 -32.69 17.72
N PRO A 157 11.32 -32.95 16.83
CA PRO A 157 11.47 -34.28 16.25
C PRO A 157 11.60 -35.27 17.41
N ALA A 158 10.77 -36.31 17.40
CA ALA A 158 10.77 -37.34 18.42
C ALA A 158 12.20 -37.84 18.61
N ARG A 159 12.73 -37.67 19.82
CA ARG A 159 14.06 -38.14 20.18
C ARG A 159 14.03 -39.66 20.08
N LYS A 160 14.77 -40.23 19.12
CA LYS A 160 14.99 -41.67 19.00
C LYS A 160 15.85 -42.16 20.15
#